data_AF-A0A815TEV8-F1
#
_entry.id   AF-A0A815TEV8-F1
#
_cell.length_a   1.000
_cell.length_b   1.000
_cell.length_c   1.000
_cell.angle_alpha   90.00
_cell.angle_beta   90.00
_cell.angle_gamma   90.00
#
_symmetry.space_group_name_H-M   'P 1'
#
loop_
_entity.id
_entity.type
_entity.pdbx_description
1 polymer ?
#
loop_
_entity_poly.entity_id
_entity_poly.type
_entity_poly.pdbx_seq_one_letter_code
_entity_poly.pdbx_strand_id
1 'polypeptide(L)'
;MTLIMQLFLYLSAYHAGKKLHWSMLNSVLHAPISFFDTTPLGQILNRFAKDIDSVDSALPTSFASSLNTMISVIATVIILIYGSYFASIALLPLAVLFIFIQIGIIGRTSSGKSSLCITLLRIIERTQGKIIIDNIDITDIGLHDVRSKITIIPQDAVIFAGTLRFNMGKLDEEIWNVLELAHLKRRTFTVENGLHYQLTEGGENLSAGEKQL
;
A
#
# COMPACT_ATOMS: atom_id res chain seq x y z
N MET A 1 -12.67 -28.96 4.05
CA MET A 1 -13.44 -27.71 4.25
C MET A 1 -12.84 -26.56 3.45
N THR A 2 -11.54 -26.26 3.54
CA THR A 2 -10.87 -25.15 2.82
C THR A 2 -10.93 -25.27 1.29
N LEU A 3 -10.65 -26.45 0.71
CA LEU A 3 -10.69 -26.64 -0.75
C LEU A 3 -12.10 -26.45 -1.35
N ILE A 4 -13.14 -26.92 -0.66
CA ILE A 4 -14.54 -26.76 -1.11
C ILE A 4 -14.95 -25.29 -1.06
N MET A 5 -14.58 -24.58 0.03
CA MET A 5 -14.83 -23.16 0.18
C MET A 5 -14.09 -22.33 -0.88
N GLN A 6 -12.84 -22.69 -1.18
CA GLN A 6 -12.01 -22.03 -2.19
C GLN A 6 -12.56 -22.24 -3.61
N LEU A 7 -13.02 -23.46 -3.91
CA LEU A 7 -13.71 -23.75 -5.17
C LEU A 7 -15.01 -22.97 -5.31
N PHE A 8 -15.82 -22.88 -4.24
CA PHE A 8 -17.06 -22.10 -4.24
C PHE A 8 -16.81 -20.61 -4.45
N LEU A 9 -15.84 -20.03 -3.74
CA LEU A 9 -15.46 -18.62 -3.89
C LEU A 9 -14.97 -18.33 -5.31
N TYR A 10 -14.12 -19.19 -5.87
CA TYR A 10 -13.64 -19.04 -7.25
C TYR A 10 -14.77 -19.14 -8.28
N LEU A 11 -15.69 -20.09 -8.13
CA LEU A 11 -16.86 -20.22 -9.00
C LEU A 11 -17.79 -19.01 -8.90
N SER A 12 -18.00 -18.48 -7.69
CA SER A 12 -18.82 -17.28 -7.47
C SER A 12 -18.19 -16.03 -8.09
N ALA A 13 -16.87 -15.91 -8.03
CA ALA A 13 -16.10 -14.83 -8.64
C ALA A 13 -16.17 -14.87 -10.15
N TYR A 14 -15.94 -16.04 -10.74
CA TYR A 14 -16.06 -16.26 -12.18
C TYR A 14 -17.46 -15.89 -12.71
N HIS A 15 -18.52 -16.25 -11.97
CA HIS A 15 -19.89 -15.85 -12.33
C HIS A 15 -20.10 -14.34 -12.22
N ALA A 16 -19.53 -13.70 -11.20
CA ALA A 16 -19.59 -12.25 -11.02
C ALA A 16 -18.85 -11.51 -12.14
N GLY A 17 -17.63 -11.94 -12.49
CA GLY A 17 -16.84 -11.38 -13.59
C GLY A 17 -17.55 -11.50 -14.94
N LYS A 18 -18.13 -12.67 -15.24
CA LYS A 18 -18.92 -12.87 -16.46
C LYS A 18 -20.13 -11.93 -16.52
N LYS A 19 -20.85 -11.75 -15.41
CA LYS A 19 -22.00 -10.83 -15.33
C LYS A 19 -21.57 -9.36 -15.50
N LEU A 20 -20.45 -8.98 -14.89
CA LEU A 20 -19.86 -7.64 -15.00
C LEU A 20 -19.44 -7.34 -16.43
N HIS A 21 -18.73 -8.26 -17.08
CA HIS A 21 -18.29 -8.14 -18.46
C HIS A 21 -19.47 -7.92 -19.42
N TRP A 22 -20.53 -8.72 -19.31
CA TRP A 22 -21.74 -8.55 -20.13
C TRP A 22 -22.45 -7.22 -19.88
N SER A 23 -22.51 -6.78 -18.61
CA SER A 23 -23.10 -5.48 -18.27
C SER A 23 -22.30 -4.31 -18.83
N MET A 24 -20.96 -4.38 -18.78
CA MET A 24 -20.07 -3.36 -19.31
C MET A 24 -20.12 -3.32 -20.84
N LEU A 25 -20.05 -4.47 -21.50
CA LEU A 25 -20.17 -4.57 -22.96
C LEU A 25 -21.49 -3.95 -23.44
N ASN A 26 -22.60 -4.31 -22.79
CA ASN A 26 -23.91 -3.77 -23.17
C ASN A 26 -24.01 -2.25 -22.94
N SER A 27 -23.40 -1.73 -21.86
CA SER A 27 -23.37 -0.30 -21.59
C SER A 27 -22.49 0.49 -22.57
N VAL A 28 -21.39 -0.09 -23.04
CA VAL A 28 -20.50 0.53 -24.04
C VAL A 28 -21.19 0.57 -25.40
N LEU A 29 -21.84 -0.52 -25.81
CA LEU A 29 -22.52 -0.61 -27.11
C LEU A 29 -23.69 0.38 -27.27
N HIS A 30 -24.27 0.84 -26.16
CA HIS A 30 -25.38 1.81 -26.15
C HIS A 30 -24.92 3.26 -25.84
N ALA A 31 -23.62 3.52 -25.68
CA ALA A 31 -23.12 4.85 -25.41
C ALA A 31 -23.17 5.74 -26.68
N PRO A 32 -23.45 7.05 -26.54
CA PRO A 32 -23.48 7.97 -27.69
C PRO A 32 -22.09 8.12 -28.31
N ILE A 33 -22.04 8.33 -29.63
CA ILE A 33 -20.79 8.41 -30.41
C ILE A 33 -19.81 9.46 -29.85
N SER A 34 -20.31 10.57 -29.29
CA SER A 34 -19.49 11.62 -28.66
C SER A 34 -18.66 11.13 -27.45
N PHE A 35 -19.07 10.04 -26.79
CA PHE A 35 -18.33 9.42 -25.69
C PHE A 35 -17.01 8.79 -26.18
N PHE A 36 -16.98 8.34 -27.44
CA PHE A 36 -15.82 7.70 -28.05
C PHE A 36 -14.81 8.68 -28.64
N ASP A 37 -15.20 9.96 -28.82
CA ASP A 37 -14.32 11.02 -29.33
C ASP A 37 -13.48 11.68 -28.22
N THR A 38 -13.96 11.66 -26.97
CA THR A 38 -13.30 12.35 -25.84
C THR A 38 -12.30 11.51 -25.06
N THR A 39 -12.28 10.18 -25.26
CA THR A 39 -11.41 9.26 -24.53
C THR A 39 -10.93 8.14 -25.46
N PRO A 40 -9.61 7.91 -25.61
CA PRO A 40 -9.11 6.89 -26.52
C PRO A 40 -9.61 5.50 -26.08
N LEU A 41 -10.19 4.74 -27.03
CA LEU A 41 -10.80 3.41 -26.81
C LEU A 41 -9.91 2.45 -25.99
N GLY A 42 -8.59 2.58 -26.13
CA GLY A 42 -7.60 1.81 -25.37
C GLY A 42 -7.60 2.06 -23.86
N GLN A 43 -7.88 3.28 -23.38
CA GLN A 43 -7.93 3.57 -21.94
C GLN A 43 -9.19 2.99 -21.27
N ILE A 44 -10.29 2.95 -22.00
CA ILE A 44 -11.55 2.35 -21.54
C ILE A 44 -11.39 0.83 -21.43
N LEU A 45 -10.85 0.18 -22.47
CA LEU A 45 -10.54 -1.24 -22.44
C LEU A 45 -9.57 -1.61 -21.32
N ASN A 46 -8.52 -0.81 -21.12
CA ASN A 46 -7.53 -1.07 -20.08
C ASN A 46 -8.12 -0.91 -18.67
N ARG A 47 -9.04 0.04 -18.46
CA ARG A 47 -9.79 0.16 -17.20
C ARG A 47 -10.72 -1.02 -16.97
N PHE A 48 -11.46 -1.45 -17.99
CA PHE A 48 -12.35 -2.61 -17.87
C PHE A 48 -11.59 -3.91 -17.63
N ALA A 49 -10.46 -4.12 -18.29
CA ALA A 49 -9.60 -5.27 -18.05
C ALA A 49 -9.12 -5.29 -16.59
N LYS A 50 -8.64 -4.15 -16.08
CA LYS A 50 -8.18 -4.02 -14.69
C LYS A 50 -9.29 -4.20 -13.65
N ASP A 51 -10.49 -3.71 -13.93
CA ASP A 51 -11.65 -3.87 -13.07
C ASP A 51 -12.14 -5.33 -13.04
N ILE A 52 -12.13 -6.00 -14.19
CA ILE A 52 -12.44 -7.43 -14.31
C ILE A 52 -11.39 -8.26 -13.56
N ASP A 53 -10.09 -7.99 -13.75
CA ASP A 53 -9.01 -8.69 -13.05
C ASP A 53 -9.14 -8.55 -11.52
N SER A 54 -9.53 -7.36 -11.05
CA SER A 54 -9.77 -7.10 -9.63
C SER A 54 -10.96 -7.92 -9.09
N VAL A 55 -12.02 -8.08 -9.88
CA VAL A 55 -13.19 -8.88 -9.50
C VAL A 55 -12.89 -10.38 -9.54
N ASP A 56 -12.16 -10.85 -10.54
CA ASP A 56 -11.92 -12.28 -10.75
C ASP A 56 -10.83 -12.85 -9.85
N SER A 57 -9.82 -12.04 -9.49
CA SER A 57 -8.66 -12.52 -8.74
C SER A 57 -8.49 -11.88 -7.36
N ALA A 58 -8.74 -10.58 -7.21
CA ALA A 58 -8.48 -9.87 -5.95
C ALA A 58 -9.61 -10.04 -4.93
N LEU A 59 -10.88 -10.04 -5.35
CA LEU A 59 -12.01 -10.30 -4.45
C LEU A 59 -11.94 -11.69 -3.80
N PRO A 60 -11.72 -12.79 -4.55
CA PRO A 60 -11.75 -14.13 -3.95
C PRO A 60 -10.58 -14.36 -3.00
N THR A 61 -9.40 -13.86 -3.37
CA THR A 61 -8.20 -13.92 -2.53
C THR A 61 -8.38 -13.10 -1.24
N SER A 62 -8.98 -11.91 -1.31
CA SER A 62 -9.27 -11.07 -0.14
C SER A 62 -10.32 -11.68 0.79
N PHE A 63 -11.37 -12.28 0.22
CA PHE A 63 -12.38 -12.97 1.03
C PHE A 63 -11.83 -14.24 1.68
N ALA A 64 -11.06 -15.05 0.94
CA ALA A 64 -10.43 -16.24 1.48
C ALA A 64 -9.40 -15.91 2.57
N SER A 65 -8.57 -14.88 2.38
CA SER A 65 -7.60 -14.44 3.38
C SER A 65 -8.30 -13.93 4.64
N SER A 66 -9.36 -13.13 4.49
CA SER A 66 -10.17 -12.65 5.63
C SER A 66 -10.74 -13.80 6.46
N LEU A 67 -11.37 -14.79 5.82
CA LEU A 67 -11.92 -15.96 6.53
C LEU A 67 -10.83 -16.78 7.22
N ASN A 68 -9.70 -17.01 6.55
CA ASN A 68 -8.57 -17.73 7.14
C ASN A 68 -8.02 -16.98 8.35
N THR A 69 -7.85 -15.65 8.26
CA THR A 69 -7.38 -14.83 9.38
C THR A 69 -8.38 -14.86 10.55
N MET A 70 -9.69 -14.81 10.29
CA MET A 70 -10.69 -14.93 11.35
C MET A 70 -10.62 -16.27 12.08
N ILE A 71 -10.49 -17.37 11.34
CA ILE A 71 -10.36 -18.72 11.91
C ILE A 71 -9.06 -18.82 12.73
N SER A 72 -7.95 -18.31 12.21
CA SER A 72 -6.66 -18.31 12.92
C SER A 72 -6.71 -17.51 14.21
N VAL A 73 -7.35 -16.33 14.23
CA VAL A 73 -7.50 -15.52 15.45
C VAL A 73 -8.35 -16.24 16.50
N ILE A 74 -9.44 -16.89 16.09
CA ILE A 74 -10.28 -17.65 17.02
C ILE A 74 -9.50 -18.85 17.58
N ALA A 75 -8.76 -19.58 16.72
CA ALA A 75 -7.96 -20.71 17.13
C ALA A 75 -6.84 -20.32 18.11
N THR A 76 -6.13 -19.21 17.86
CA THR A 76 -5.08 -18.74 18.78
C THR A 76 -5.65 -18.32 20.13
N VAL A 77 -6.79 -17.63 20.16
CA VAL A 77 -7.48 -17.27 21.40
C VAL A 77 -7.90 -18.51 22.19
N ILE A 78 -8.46 -19.52 21.53
CA ILE A 78 -8.84 -20.80 22.14
C ILE A 78 -7.60 -21.51 22.72
N ILE A 79 -6.52 -21.64 21.94
CA ILE A 79 -5.28 -22.27 22.40
C ILE A 79 -4.69 -21.52 23.60
N LEU A 80 -4.75 -20.19 23.64
CA LEU A 80 -4.28 -19.40 24.78
C LEU A 80 -5.13 -19.61 26.04
N ILE A 81 -6.43 -19.81 25.90
CA ILE A 81 -7.34 -20.08 27.03
C ILE A 81 -7.07 -21.47 27.63
N TYR A 82 -6.81 -22.48 26.80
CA TYR A 82 -6.59 -23.86 27.25
C TYR A 82 -5.13 -24.21 27.56
N GLY A 83 -4.17 -23.45 27.02
CA GLY A 83 -2.74 -23.79 27.05
C GLY A 83 -2.06 -23.60 28.41
N SER A 84 -2.45 -22.59 29.19
CA SER A 84 -2.09 -22.37 30.61
C SER A 84 -2.51 -20.95 31.02
N TYR A 85 -3.07 -20.79 32.23
CA TYR A 85 -3.36 -19.48 32.84
C TYR A 85 -2.12 -18.56 32.92
N PHE A 86 -0.92 -19.12 32.90
CA PHE A 86 0.33 -18.36 32.99
C PHE A 86 0.68 -17.63 31.69
N ALA A 87 0.26 -18.14 30.52
CA ALA A 87 0.57 -17.54 29.22
C ALA A 87 -0.26 -16.27 28.94
N SER A 88 -1.51 -16.23 29.40
CA SER A 88 -2.39 -15.06 29.25
C SER A 88 -1.92 -13.87 30.10
N ILE A 89 -1.37 -14.11 31.30
CA ILE A 89 -0.77 -13.08 32.14
C ILE A 89 0.48 -12.48 31.49
N ALA A 90 1.32 -13.28 30.83
CA ALA A 90 2.54 -12.80 30.16
C ALA A 90 2.26 -12.03 28.85
N LEU A 91 1.15 -12.33 28.17
CA LEU A 91 0.77 -11.68 26.91
C LEU A 91 0.25 -10.25 27.12
N LEU A 92 -0.46 -10.01 28.22
CA LEU A 92 -1.09 -8.74 28.54
C LEU A 92 -0.10 -7.56 28.62
N PRO A 93 1.05 -7.65 29.33
CA PRO A 93 2.06 -6.60 29.30
C PRO A 93 2.72 -6.44 27.93
N LEU A 94 2.85 -7.51 27.13
CA LEU A 94 3.42 -7.44 25.79
C LEU A 94 2.48 -6.75 24.80
N ALA A 95 1.16 -6.99 24.89
CA ALA A 95 0.15 -6.29 24.10
C ALA A 95 0.07 -4.80 24.45
N VAL A 96 0.15 -4.48 25.75
CA VAL A 96 0.21 -3.10 26.23
C VAL A 96 1.48 -2.40 25.72
N LEU A 97 2.63 -3.07 25.82
CA LEU A 97 3.90 -2.57 25.28
C LEU A 97 3.84 -2.36 23.76
N PHE A 98 3.16 -3.24 23.01
CA PHE A 98 2.95 -3.07 21.58
C PHE A 98 2.08 -1.85 21.24
N ILE A 99 1.02 -1.60 22.02
CA ILE A 99 0.16 -0.41 21.87
C ILE A 99 0.96 0.87 22.17
N PHE A 100 1.87 0.85 23.15
CA PHE A 100 2.71 2.00 23.47
C PHE A 100 3.83 2.25 22.45
N ILE A 101 4.34 1.21 21.80
CA ILE A 101 5.47 1.32 20.85
C ILE A 101 5.03 1.85 19.49
N GLN A 102 3.75 1.71 19.11
CA GLN A 102 3.26 2.21 17.83
C GLN A 102 2.12 3.21 17.99
N ILE A 103 2.44 4.49 17.84
CA ILE A 103 1.43 5.51 17.54
C ILE A 103 1.03 5.33 16.07
N GLY A 104 0.05 4.45 15.84
CA GLY A 104 -0.56 4.24 14.54
C GLY A 104 -1.85 5.03 14.39
N ILE A 105 -2.03 5.75 13.28
CA ILE A 105 -3.32 6.34 12.95
C ILE A 105 -4.20 5.25 12.32
N ILE A 106 -5.14 4.70 13.11
CA ILE A 106 -6.03 3.61 12.68
C ILE A 106 -7.42 4.16 12.39
N GLY A 107 -8.08 3.62 11.36
CA GLY A 107 -9.48 3.95 11.04
C GLY A 107 -9.98 3.18 9.82
N ARG A 108 -11.29 3.20 9.57
CA ARG A 108 -11.88 2.59 8.35
C ARG A 108 -11.34 3.23 7.06
N THR A 109 -11.37 2.51 5.94
CA THR A 109 -11.13 3.12 4.62
C THR A 109 -12.00 4.37 4.46
N SER A 110 -11.43 5.45 3.92
CA SER A 110 -12.04 6.78 3.81
C SER A 110 -12.20 7.58 5.11
N SER A 111 -11.60 7.15 6.23
CA SER A 111 -11.57 7.95 7.47
C SER A 111 -10.61 9.15 7.44
N GLY A 112 -9.93 9.41 6.32
CA GLY A 112 -9.03 10.56 6.17
C GLY A 112 -7.59 10.37 6.66
N LYS A 113 -7.10 9.14 6.90
CA LYS A 113 -5.71 8.88 7.31
C LYS A 113 -4.69 9.42 6.31
N SER A 114 -4.84 9.07 5.03
CA SER A 114 -3.97 9.58 3.96
C SER A 114 -4.15 11.09 3.78
N SER A 115 -5.37 11.59 3.99
CA SER A 115 -5.68 13.03 3.96
C SER A 115 -4.97 13.80 5.08
N LEU A 116 -4.80 13.20 6.27
CA LEU A 116 -4.01 13.79 7.35
C LEU A 116 -2.54 13.94 6.97
N CYS A 117 -1.93 12.90 6.38
CA CYS A 117 -0.53 12.95 5.94
C CYS A 117 -0.26 14.07 4.93
N ILE A 118 -1.14 14.24 3.94
CA ILE A 118 -0.98 15.31 2.92
C ILE A 118 -1.31 16.72 3.46
N THR A 119 -2.17 16.82 4.47
CA THR A 119 -2.46 18.10 5.15
C THR A 119 -1.28 18.51 6.04
N LEU A 120 -0.60 17.55 6.68
CA LEU A 120 0.61 17.78 7.47
C LEU A 120 1.74 18.39 6.63
N LEU A 121 1.91 17.95 5.38
CA LEU A 121 2.88 18.55 4.43
C LEU A 121 2.38 19.83 3.74
N ARG A 122 1.18 20.31 4.09
CA ARG A 122 0.51 21.42 3.42
C ARG A 122 0.48 21.25 1.89
N ILE A 123 0.16 20.05 1.42
CA ILE A 123 -0.18 19.79 0.00
C ILE A 123 -1.63 20.19 -0.24
N ILE A 124 -2.50 19.90 0.74
CA ILE A 124 -3.85 20.42 0.83
C ILE A 124 -3.91 21.36 2.03
N GLU A 125 -4.46 22.55 1.85
CA GLU A 125 -4.67 23.49 2.94
C GLU A 125 -5.86 23.08 3.80
N ARG A 126 -5.71 23.26 5.12
CA ARG A 126 -6.76 22.98 6.09
C ARG A 126 -7.93 23.95 5.91
N THR A 127 -9.16 23.46 5.98
CA THR A 127 -10.37 24.31 5.98
C THR A 127 -10.57 25.04 7.31
N GLN A 128 -10.30 24.38 8.44
CA GLN A 128 -10.45 24.91 9.81
C GLN A 128 -9.43 24.24 10.77
N GLY A 129 -9.25 24.78 11.97
CA GLY A 129 -8.35 24.22 13.01
C GLY A 129 -6.92 24.76 12.96
N LYS A 130 -5.96 24.13 13.66
CA LYS A 130 -4.52 24.43 13.59
C LYS A 130 -3.73 23.13 13.66
N ILE A 131 -2.60 23.06 12.97
CA ILE A 131 -1.64 21.95 13.09
C ILE A 131 -0.38 22.55 13.71
N ILE A 132 0.00 22.05 14.87
CA ILE A 132 1.08 22.60 15.68
C ILE A 132 2.19 21.54 15.77
N ILE A 133 3.41 21.93 15.40
CA ILE A 133 4.62 21.10 15.55
C ILE A 133 5.56 21.88 16.46
N ASP A 134 6.03 21.26 17.55
CA ASP A 134 6.92 21.90 18.54
C ASP A 134 6.39 23.25 19.08
N ASN A 135 5.08 23.32 19.36
CA ASN A 135 4.36 24.52 19.79
C ASN A 135 4.29 25.67 18.77
N ILE A 136 4.66 25.44 17.50
CA ILE A 136 4.57 26.42 16.41
C ILE A 136 3.50 25.97 15.41
N ASP A 137 2.60 26.86 14.98
CA ASP A 137 1.66 26.55 13.90
C ASP A 137 2.43 26.41 12.58
N ILE A 138 2.20 25.31 11.85
CA ILE A 138 2.90 25.05 10.58
C ILE A 138 2.60 26.11 9.51
N THR A 139 1.56 26.93 9.69
CA THR A 139 1.25 28.06 8.81
C THR A 139 2.20 29.24 9.00
N ASP A 140 2.80 29.38 10.17
CA ASP A 140 3.79 30.42 10.49
C ASP A 140 5.18 30.07 9.94
N ILE A 141 5.38 28.84 9.47
CA ILE A 141 6.64 28.31 8.93
C ILE A 141 6.56 28.24 7.40
N GLY A 142 7.66 28.51 6.70
CA GLY A 142 7.76 28.36 5.25
C GLY A 142 7.54 26.92 4.79
N LEU A 143 6.89 26.74 3.63
CA LEU A 143 6.60 25.39 3.07
C LEU A 143 7.86 24.54 2.89
N HIS A 144 8.96 25.16 2.45
CA HIS A 144 10.24 24.47 2.28
C HIS A 144 10.79 23.99 3.63
N ASP A 145 10.72 24.82 4.67
CA ASP A 145 11.27 24.49 5.99
C ASP A 145 10.47 23.34 6.63
N VAL A 146 9.14 23.37 6.56
CA VAL A 146 8.28 22.26 7.02
C VAL A 146 8.61 20.96 6.27
N ARG A 147 8.70 21.02 4.94
CA ARG A 147 8.95 19.83 4.10
C ARG A 147 10.37 19.30 4.23
N SER A 148 11.35 20.14 4.59
CA SER A 148 12.73 19.71 4.84
C SER A 148 12.89 18.89 6.14
N LYS A 149 11.95 19.04 7.07
CA LYS A 149 11.97 18.38 8.39
C LYS A 149 11.07 17.16 8.48
N ILE A 150 10.22 16.93 7.46
CA ILE A 150 9.24 15.85 7.45
C ILE A 150 9.40 15.03 6.18
N THR A 151 9.75 13.76 6.33
CA THR A 151 9.81 12.79 5.23
C THR A 151 8.55 11.96 5.20
N ILE A 152 7.95 11.78 4.03
CA ILE A 152 6.87 10.81 3.80
C ILE A 152 7.39 9.67 2.94
N ILE A 153 7.06 8.44 3.34
CA ILE A 153 7.23 7.24 2.53
C ILE A 153 5.84 6.92 1.94
N PRO A 154 5.61 7.17 0.64
CA PRO A 154 4.32 6.90 0.01
C PRO A 154 4.06 5.39 -0.05
N GLN A 155 2.79 5.01 -0.17
CA GLN A 155 2.39 3.61 -0.28
C GLN A 155 2.94 2.95 -1.56
N ASP A 156 2.98 3.70 -2.65
CA ASP A 156 3.62 3.31 -3.91
C ASP A 156 4.85 4.21 -4.11
N ALA A 157 6.06 3.63 -4.04
CA ALA A 157 7.29 4.37 -4.28
C ALA A 157 7.39 4.79 -5.75
N VAL A 158 7.68 6.07 -5.98
CA VAL A 158 7.92 6.61 -7.32
C VAL A 158 9.39 6.43 -7.66
N ILE A 159 9.67 5.58 -8.65
CA ILE A 159 11.02 5.28 -9.11
C ILE A 159 11.14 5.70 -10.57
N PHE A 160 12.14 6.54 -10.85
CA PHE A 160 12.44 7.01 -12.20
C PHE A 160 13.39 6.05 -12.90
N ALA A 161 13.21 5.90 -14.22
CA ALA A 161 14.14 5.15 -15.04
C ALA A 161 15.53 5.79 -14.99
N GLY A 162 16.56 5.00 -14.69
CA GLY A 162 17.93 5.49 -14.54
C GLY A 162 18.69 4.75 -13.45
N THR A 163 19.84 5.28 -13.03
CA THR A 163 20.64 4.61 -12.00
C THR A 163 20.04 4.74 -10.60
N LEU A 164 20.36 3.79 -9.73
CA LEU A 164 20.05 3.91 -8.29
C LEU A 164 20.59 5.22 -7.71
N ARG A 165 21.82 5.59 -8.07
CA ARG A 165 22.44 6.87 -7.68
C ARG A 165 21.61 8.08 -8.09
N PHE A 166 21.10 8.09 -9.32
CA PHE A 166 20.27 9.18 -9.83
C PHE A 166 18.99 9.36 -9.01
N ASN A 167 18.35 8.25 -8.62
CA ASN A 167 17.13 8.29 -7.80
C ASN A 167 17.40 8.70 -6.34
N MET A 168 18.58 8.40 -5.80
CA MET A 168 18.92 8.70 -4.39
C MET A 168 19.48 10.11 -4.17
N GLY A 169 20.14 10.71 -5.17
CA GLY A 169 20.55 12.14 -5.17
C GLY A 169 21.59 12.57 -4.12
N LYS A 170 22.21 11.63 -3.39
CA LYS A 170 23.21 11.90 -2.32
C LYS A 170 24.63 11.53 -2.72
N LEU A 171 25.60 11.83 -1.86
CA LEU A 171 26.99 11.39 -2.00
C LEU A 171 27.09 9.86 -1.87
N ASP A 172 27.98 9.23 -2.64
CA ASP A 172 28.06 7.77 -2.75
C ASP A 172 28.29 7.07 -1.40
N GLU A 173 29.11 7.65 -0.51
CA GLU A 173 29.34 7.12 0.84
C GLU A 173 28.07 7.13 1.70
N GLU A 174 27.27 8.21 1.61
CA GLU A 174 25.99 8.30 2.32
C GLU A 174 24.98 7.30 1.77
N ILE A 175 24.94 7.10 0.45
CA ILE A 175 24.05 6.13 -0.17
C ILE A 175 24.39 4.72 0.32
N TRP A 176 25.67 4.35 0.37
CA TRP A 176 26.07 3.04 0.89
C TRP A 176 25.69 2.84 2.37
N ASN A 177 25.81 3.89 3.19
CA ASN A 177 25.38 3.84 4.58
C ASN A 177 23.85 3.67 4.70
N VAL A 178 23.08 4.41 3.90
CA VAL A 178 21.61 4.30 3.88
C VAL A 178 21.17 2.91 3.39
N LEU A 179 21.79 2.38 2.32
CA LEU A 179 21.50 1.03 1.82
C LEU A 179 21.86 -0.07 2.82
N GLU A 180 22.84 0.18 3.70
CA GLU A 180 23.19 -0.74 4.78
C GLU A 180 22.14 -0.72 5.90
N LEU A 181 21.72 0.48 6.31
CA LEU A 181 20.66 0.67 7.31
C LEU A 181 19.30 0.12 6.83
N ALA A 182 18.99 0.25 5.54
CA ALA A 182 17.79 -0.30 4.92
C ALA A 182 17.90 -1.80 4.58
N HIS A 183 19.03 -2.45 4.89
CA HIS A 183 19.31 -3.85 4.58
C HIS A 183 19.26 -4.22 3.08
N LEU A 184 19.40 -3.24 2.18
CA LEU A 184 19.38 -3.42 0.72
C LEU A 184 20.78 -3.70 0.13
N LYS A 185 21.84 -3.30 0.83
CA LYS A 185 23.24 -3.41 0.35
C LYS A 185 23.67 -4.83 -0.07
N ARG A 186 23.17 -5.87 0.61
CA ARG A 186 23.55 -7.28 0.38
C ARG A 186 22.60 -8.07 -0.53
N ARG A 187 21.37 -7.58 -0.75
CA ARG A 187 20.32 -8.35 -1.44
C ARG A 187 20.17 -7.99 -2.91
N THR A 188 20.30 -6.71 -3.24
CA THR A 188 19.79 -6.19 -4.53
C THR A 188 20.92 -5.70 -5.45
N PHE A 189 22.05 -5.26 -4.88
CA PHE A 189 23.11 -4.57 -5.62
C PHE A 189 24.46 -5.31 -5.66
N THR A 190 24.49 -6.55 -5.18
CA THR A 190 25.67 -7.42 -5.22
C THR A 190 25.88 -7.97 -6.64
N VAL A 191 26.69 -7.28 -7.45
CA VAL A 191 27.96 -7.79 -8.03
C VAL A 191 28.35 -7.15 -9.39
N GLU A 192 27.47 -6.52 -10.18
CA GLU A 192 27.94 -5.95 -11.47
C GLU A 192 27.87 -4.43 -11.60
N ASN A 193 26.93 -3.73 -10.95
CA ASN A 193 26.77 -2.27 -11.16
C ASN A 193 26.58 -1.42 -9.90
N GLY A 194 26.38 -1.98 -8.70
CA GLY A 194 26.29 -1.21 -7.45
C GLY A 194 25.32 -0.01 -7.53
N LEU A 195 25.81 1.21 -7.26
CA LEU A 195 25.05 2.46 -7.39
C LEU A 195 24.64 2.80 -8.83
N HIS A 196 25.28 2.18 -9.83
CA HIS A 196 24.95 2.30 -11.25
C HIS A 196 23.94 1.25 -11.72
N TYR A 197 23.36 0.46 -10.81
CA TYR A 197 22.28 -0.45 -11.14
C TYR A 197 21.14 0.31 -11.84
N GLN A 198 20.70 -0.20 -13.00
CA GLN A 198 19.66 0.42 -13.81
C GLN A 198 18.28 0.04 -13.31
N LEU A 199 17.51 1.04 -12.90
CA LEU A 199 16.11 0.93 -12.51
C LEU A 199 15.24 1.19 -13.73
N THR A 200 14.24 0.34 -13.94
CA THR A 200 13.21 0.58 -14.94
C THR A 200 12.17 1.56 -14.43
N GLU A 201 11.38 2.16 -15.33
CA GLU A 201 10.30 3.08 -14.94
C GLU A 201 9.32 2.39 -13.98
N GLY A 202 8.99 3.03 -12.86
CA GLY A 202 8.17 2.41 -11.82
C GLY A 202 8.85 1.25 -11.07
N GLY A 203 10.14 1.00 -11.33
CA GLY A 203 10.97 0.01 -10.65
C GLY A 203 10.55 -1.43 -10.89
N GLU A 204 9.99 -1.80 -12.05
CA GLU A 204 9.52 -3.17 -12.32
C GLU A 204 10.53 -4.28 -12.02
N ASN A 205 11.83 -3.96 -12.09
CA ASN A 205 12.91 -4.87 -11.75
C ASN A 205 13.22 -5.00 -10.23
N LEU A 206 12.45 -4.33 -9.37
CA LEU A 206 12.52 -4.44 -7.91
C LEU A 206 11.27 -5.14 -7.35
N SER A 207 11.46 -5.93 -6.29
CA SER A 207 10.32 -6.44 -5.52
C SER A 207 9.58 -5.31 -4.81
N ALA A 208 8.31 -5.53 -4.46
CA ALA A 208 7.51 -4.54 -3.75
C ALA A 208 8.16 -4.05 -2.44
N GLY A 209 8.85 -4.95 -1.72
CA GLY A 209 9.58 -4.58 -0.50
C GLY A 209 10.83 -3.74 -0.77
N GLU A 210 11.57 -4.04 -1.86
CA GLU A 210 12.75 -3.26 -2.24
C GLU A 210 12.40 -1.88 -2.78
N LYS A 211 11.22 -1.71 -3.38
CA LYS A 211 10.72 -0.38 -3.76
C LYS A 211 10.44 0.49 -2.53
N GLN A 212 10.02 -0.12 -1.43
CA GLN A 212 9.55 0.59 -0.24
C GLN A 212 10.69 0.97 0.72
N LEU A 213 11.77 0.19 0.74
CA LEU A 213 12.96 0.38 1.58
C LEU A 213 13.96 1.35 0.94
#